data_AF-A0A848UUK0-F1
#
_entry.id   AF-A0A848UUK0-F1
#
_cell.length_a   1.000
_cell.length_b   1.000
_cell.length_c   1.000
_cell.angle_alpha   90.00
_cell.angle_beta   90.00
_cell.angle_gamma   90.00
#
_symmetry.space_group_name_H-M   'P 1'
#
loop_
_entity.id
_entity.type
_entity.pdbx_description
1 polymer ?
#
loop_
_entity_poly.entity_id
_entity_poly.type
_entity_poly.pdbx_seq_one_letter_code
_entity_poly.pdbx_strand_id
1 'polypeptide(L)'
;MMKLSTLSGILLCGLFSLTTFTSQSQCANEILLVVATTDAGDQTFWSITNDLNELIASGGPYANDSASDIVLCLEDGCYDFNMFSETGWNGGLATIIYADSILGLGFGNQPFDSFSFGVNAFGCGGDLPEGCTDQEACNFDPNAVVNDGSCVYPGCTDPEALNYDASAGCSDGSCQYEEPCSLNTITLTMLDTFGDGWNGATYMITQFGNAISEGTLVEGEFDVVELCLAD
;
A
#
# COMPACT_ATOMS: atom_id res chain seq x y z
N MET A 1 4.63 59.56 -10.41
CA MET A 1 3.71 60.39 -9.61
C MET A 1 2.63 59.48 -9.05
N MET A 2 2.79 59.03 -7.81
CA MET A 2 1.73 58.43 -7.01
C MET A 2 1.95 58.95 -5.57
N LYS A 3 0.87 59.39 -4.94
CA LYS A 3 0.85 60.31 -3.79
C LYS A 3 1.47 59.68 -2.53
N LEU A 4 2.47 60.36 -1.96
CA LEU A 4 2.84 60.26 -0.56
C LEU A 4 1.73 60.95 0.28
N SER A 5 1.01 60.20 1.11
CA SER A 5 0.20 60.78 2.19
C SER A 5 0.98 60.74 3.49
N THR A 6 1.25 61.93 4.01
CA THR A 6 1.90 62.23 5.28
C THR A 6 1.12 61.69 6.48
N LEU A 7 1.78 60.97 7.39
CA LEU A 7 1.38 60.91 8.79
C LEU A 7 2.57 61.35 9.64
N SER A 8 2.42 62.50 10.29
CA SER A 8 3.33 63.03 11.31
C SER A 8 2.74 62.69 12.68
N GLY A 9 3.52 62.00 13.52
CA GLY A 9 3.19 61.65 14.90
C GLY A 9 4.46 61.28 15.66
N ILE A 10 4.73 62.01 16.74
CA ILE A 10 6.01 62.19 17.43
C ILE A 10 6.34 61.05 18.43
N LEU A 11 7.60 60.61 18.39
CA LEU A 11 8.53 60.24 19.49
C LEU A 11 8.04 59.33 20.64
N LEU A 12 8.66 58.14 20.77
CA LEU A 12 9.39 57.76 22.00
C LEU A 12 10.36 56.59 21.73
N CYS A 13 11.56 56.72 22.30
CA CYS A 13 12.65 55.76 22.28
C CYS A 13 12.28 54.47 23.06
N GLY A 14 12.50 53.29 22.48
CA GLY A 14 12.38 52.03 23.21
C GLY A 14 12.45 50.80 22.31
N LEU A 15 13.53 50.02 22.48
CA LEU A 15 13.70 48.62 22.10
C LEU A 15 13.43 48.26 20.63
N PHE A 16 14.53 48.21 19.86
CA PHE A 16 14.61 47.41 18.63
C PHE A 16 14.38 45.94 19.01
N SER A 17 13.13 45.48 19.01
CA SER A 17 12.85 44.06 18.86
C SER A 17 12.96 43.78 17.37
N LEU A 18 14.03 43.11 16.95
CA LEU A 18 14.06 42.42 15.67
C LEU A 18 12.94 41.37 15.72
N THR A 19 11.73 41.75 15.32
CA THR A 19 10.76 40.75 14.88
C THR A 19 11.26 40.32 13.51
N THR A 20 11.91 39.15 13.49
CA THR A 20 12.01 38.34 12.28
C THR A 20 10.62 38.26 11.67
N PHE A 21 10.39 38.93 10.55
CA PHE A 21 9.26 38.61 9.69
C PHE A 21 9.59 37.26 9.05
N THR A 22 9.32 36.19 9.78
CA THR A 22 9.01 34.91 9.15
C THR A 22 7.69 35.15 8.42
N SER A 23 7.70 35.16 7.09
CA SER A 23 6.49 35.01 6.29
C SER A 23 5.93 33.63 6.58
N GLN A 24 5.20 33.51 7.68
CA GLN A 24 4.53 32.29 8.07
C GLN A 24 3.33 32.15 7.15
N SER A 25 3.30 31.05 6.38
CA SER A 25 2.16 30.60 5.60
C SER A 25 0.87 30.79 6.41
N GLN A 26 -0.13 31.48 5.83
CA GLN A 26 -1.25 32.07 6.57
C GLN A 26 -2.47 31.14 6.69
N CYS A 27 -2.35 29.86 6.35
CA CYS A 27 -3.44 28.89 6.46
C CYS A 27 -2.93 27.49 6.82
N ALA A 28 -3.82 26.66 7.38
CA ALA A 28 -3.50 25.31 7.83
C ALA A 28 -3.00 24.42 6.67
N ASN A 29 -3.63 24.54 5.49
CA ASN A 29 -3.20 23.85 4.29
C ASN A 29 -3.00 24.87 3.17
N GLU A 30 -1.73 25.05 2.80
CA GLU A 30 -1.31 25.87 1.67
C GLU A 30 -1.07 24.97 0.46
N ILE A 31 -1.78 25.23 -0.63
CA ILE A 31 -1.60 24.53 -1.90
C ILE A 31 -1.01 25.49 -2.95
N LEU A 32 -0.18 24.94 -3.83
CA LEU A 32 0.36 25.64 -4.98
C LEU A 32 -0.35 25.14 -6.24
N LEU A 33 -1.09 26.04 -6.88
CA LEU A 33 -1.62 25.85 -8.22
C LEU A 33 -0.67 26.50 -9.22
N VAL A 34 -0.16 25.70 -10.16
CA VAL A 34 0.61 26.19 -11.30
C VAL A 34 -0.28 26.14 -12.53
N VAL A 35 -0.52 27.28 -13.17
CA VAL A 35 -1.21 27.37 -14.45
C VAL A 35 -0.19 27.76 -15.51
N ALA A 36 0.07 26.85 -16.45
CA ALA A 36 0.92 27.13 -17.60
C ALA A 36 0.08 27.21 -18.87
N THR A 37 0.32 28.26 -19.66
CA THR A 37 -0.39 28.55 -20.89
C THR A 37 0.54 28.46 -22.09
N THR A 38 -0.06 28.23 -23.25
CA THR A 38 0.57 28.30 -24.57
C THR A 38 0.03 29.54 -25.30
N ASP A 39 -0.42 29.41 -26.55
CA ASP A 39 -0.96 30.50 -27.37
C ASP A 39 -2.42 30.87 -27.07
N ALA A 40 -3.07 30.22 -26.09
CA ALA A 40 -4.47 30.43 -25.70
C ALA A 40 -4.66 30.92 -24.25
N GLY A 41 -3.66 31.61 -23.67
CA GLY A 41 -3.70 32.05 -22.28
C GLY A 41 -4.84 33.04 -21.97
N ASP A 42 -5.25 33.85 -22.95
CA ASP A 42 -6.38 34.77 -22.82
C ASP A 42 -7.75 34.07 -22.74
N GLN A 43 -7.78 32.77 -23.04
CA GLN A 43 -8.96 31.90 -22.96
C GLN A 43 -8.88 30.89 -21.80
N THR A 44 -7.82 30.94 -20.99
CA THR A 44 -7.59 30.01 -19.87
C THR A 44 -8.30 30.49 -18.60
N PHE A 45 -9.39 29.82 -18.24
CA PHE A 45 -10.15 30.08 -17.01
C PHE A 45 -10.28 28.82 -16.16
N TRP A 46 -10.29 28.97 -14.84
CA TRP A 46 -10.50 27.85 -13.92
C TRP A 46 -11.29 28.25 -12.68
N SER A 47 -11.88 27.26 -12.03
CA SER A 47 -12.47 27.40 -10.70
C SER A 47 -12.25 26.16 -9.84
N ILE A 48 -12.07 26.36 -8.54
CA ILE A 48 -12.08 25.31 -7.52
C ILE A 48 -13.42 25.36 -6.80
N THR A 49 -14.12 24.23 -6.74
CA THR A 49 -15.34 24.05 -5.95
C THR A 49 -15.12 22.99 -4.88
N ASN A 50 -15.80 23.09 -3.74
CA ASN A 50 -15.83 22.02 -2.74
C ASN A 50 -16.91 20.97 -3.07
N ASP A 51 -17.03 19.93 -2.24
CA ASP A 51 -18.03 18.84 -2.38
C ASP A 51 -19.50 19.29 -2.33
N LEU A 52 -19.76 20.49 -1.80
CA LEU A 52 -21.08 21.11 -1.79
C LEU A 52 -21.34 21.95 -3.06
N ASN A 53 -20.44 21.89 -4.04
CA ASN A 53 -20.38 22.72 -5.24
C ASN A 53 -20.27 24.22 -4.94
N GLU A 54 -19.73 24.60 -3.79
CA GLU A 54 -19.47 26.00 -3.46
C GLU A 54 -18.17 26.46 -4.11
N LEU A 55 -18.20 27.63 -4.74
CA LEU A 55 -17.03 28.24 -5.37
C LEU A 55 -16.05 28.73 -4.30
N ILE A 56 -14.84 28.18 -4.30
CA ILE A 56 -13.78 28.52 -3.35
C ILE A 56 -12.81 29.53 -3.97
N ALA A 57 -12.37 29.27 -5.20
CA ALA A 57 -11.42 30.12 -5.91
C ALA A 57 -11.66 30.05 -7.42
N SER A 58 -11.22 31.07 -8.13
CA SER A 58 -11.24 31.11 -9.60
C SER A 58 -10.13 32.01 -10.12
N GLY A 59 -9.69 31.76 -11.36
CA GLY A 59 -8.67 32.56 -12.01
C GLY A 59 -8.78 32.56 -13.53
N GLY A 60 -7.96 33.42 -14.15
CA GLY A 60 -7.97 33.72 -15.58
C GLY A 60 -8.53 35.11 -15.90
N PRO A 61 -8.28 35.62 -17.11
CA PRO A 61 -7.39 35.06 -18.12
C PRO A 61 -5.90 35.29 -17.80
N TYR A 62 -5.01 34.67 -18.57
CA TYR A 62 -3.55 34.72 -18.41
C TYR A 62 -2.85 35.23 -19.67
N ALA A 63 -1.55 35.52 -19.57
CA ALA A 63 -0.73 35.80 -20.74
C ALA A 63 -0.42 34.51 -21.51
N ASN A 64 -0.13 34.64 -22.81
CA ASN A 64 0.35 33.51 -23.61
C ASN A 64 1.78 33.13 -23.23
N ASP A 65 2.12 31.85 -23.44
CA ASP A 65 3.45 31.25 -23.21
C ASP A 65 4.01 31.58 -21.83
N SER A 66 3.16 31.51 -20.80
CA SER A 66 3.49 31.94 -19.45
C SER A 66 3.12 30.87 -18.42
N ALA A 67 3.79 30.92 -17.27
CA ALA A 67 3.42 30.13 -16.10
C ALA A 67 3.10 31.07 -14.95
N SER A 68 1.99 30.79 -14.25
CA SER A 68 1.53 31.54 -13.09
C SER A 68 1.44 30.61 -11.89
N ASP A 69 2.10 31.03 -10.81
CA ASP A 69 2.06 30.35 -9.52
C ASP A 69 1.01 31.04 -8.64
N ILE A 70 0.00 30.28 -8.22
CA ILE A 70 -1.08 30.75 -7.36
C ILE A 70 -1.05 29.95 -6.06
N VAL A 71 -0.82 30.65 -4.95
CA VAL A 71 -0.87 30.06 -3.61
C VAL A 71 -2.28 30.23 -3.06
N LEU A 72 -2.93 29.13 -2.71
CA LEU A 72 -4.29 29.10 -2.16
C LEU A 72 -4.33 28.42 -0.79
N CYS A 73 -5.32 28.83 -0.01
CA CYS A 73 -5.61 28.28 1.30
C CYS A 73 -6.89 27.46 1.21
N LEU A 74 -6.78 26.15 1.40
CA LEU A 74 -7.92 25.23 1.35
C LEU A 74 -8.09 24.55 2.70
N GLU A 75 -9.33 24.35 3.14
CA GLU A 75 -9.62 23.52 4.31
C GLU A 75 -9.44 22.04 3.96
N ASP A 76 -9.42 21.18 4.97
CA ASP A 76 -9.43 19.72 4.76
C ASP A 76 -10.73 19.34 4.03
N GLY A 77 -10.62 18.58 2.94
CA GLY A 77 -11.79 18.19 2.15
C GLY A 77 -11.47 17.84 0.71
N CYS A 78 -12.53 17.45 -0.01
CA CYS A 78 -12.46 17.18 -1.44
C CYS A 78 -12.91 18.41 -2.23
N TYR A 79 -12.27 18.56 -3.40
CA TYR A 79 -12.45 19.68 -4.29
C TYR A 79 -12.44 19.23 -5.73
N ASP A 80 -13.17 19.95 -6.58
CA ASP A 80 -13.11 19.82 -8.02
C ASP A 80 -12.38 21.03 -8.62
N PHE A 81 -11.32 20.75 -9.37
CA PHE A 81 -10.69 21.73 -10.24
C PHE A 81 -11.36 21.68 -11.61
N ASN A 82 -12.01 22.78 -11.96
CA ASN A 82 -12.75 22.93 -13.20
C ASN A 82 -11.98 23.86 -14.14
N MET A 83 -11.80 23.41 -15.38
CA MET A 83 -11.07 24.11 -16.43
C MET A 83 -12.05 24.48 -17.53
N PHE A 84 -12.04 25.76 -17.93
CA PHE A 84 -12.93 26.28 -18.97
C PHE A 84 -12.14 27.07 -20.00
N SER A 85 -12.54 26.94 -21.26
CA SER A 85 -12.08 27.75 -22.39
C SER A 85 -13.12 27.69 -23.51
N GLU A 86 -13.11 28.65 -24.44
CA GLU A 86 -13.95 28.57 -25.63
C GLU A 86 -13.55 27.40 -26.55
N THR A 87 -12.25 27.07 -26.61
CA THR A 87 -11.71 26.07 -27.54
C THR A 87 -10.82 25.01 -26.88
N GLY A 88 -10.59 25.12 -25.56
CA GLY A 88 -9.56 24.38 -24.82
C GLY A 88 -8.32 25.24 -24.54
N TRP A 89 -7.41 24.77 -23.70
CA TRP A 89 -6.20 25.50 -23.32
C TRP A 89 -5.04 25.33 -24.33
N ASN A 90 -5.30 24.69 -25.47
CA ASN A 90 -4.34 24.42 -26.56
C ASN A 90 -2.97 23.88 -26.09
N GLY A 91 -3.00 22.90 -25.18
CA GLY A 91 -1.79 22.30 -24.59
C GLY A 91 -1.29 22.99 -23.32
N GLY A 92 -1.97 24.03 -22.83
CA GLY A 92 -1.80 24.54 -21.48
C GLY A 92 -2.20 23.51 -20.41
N LEU A 93 -1.68 23.65 -19.20
CA LEU A 93 -1.92 22.71 -18.10
C LEU A 93 -2.12 23.42 -16.77
N ALA A 94 -2.81 22.73 -15.88
CA ALA A 94 -2.91 23.08 -14.47
C ALA A 94 -2.35 21.94 -13.61
N THR A 95 -1.52 22.30 -12.63
CA THR A 95 -0.95 21.36 -11.65
C THR A 95 -1.29 21.84 -10.25
N ILE A 96 -1.85 20.96 -9.43
CA ILE A 96 -2.10 21.22 -8.01
C ILE A 96 -1.06 20.46 -7.18
N ILE A 97 -0.36 21.19 -6.30
CA ILE A 97 0.69 20.67 -5.44
C ILE A 97 0.35 20.97 -3.98
N TYR A 98 0.47 19.96 -3.12
CA TYR A 98 0.29 20.07 -1.68
C TYR A 98 1.29 19.17 -0.97
N ALA A 99 1.98 19.71 0.05
CA ALA A 99 2.99 18.98 0.83
C ALA A 99 4.00 18.20 -0.06
N ASP A 100 4.56 18.88 -1.06
CA ASP A 100 5.52 18.34 -2.05
C ASP A 100 4.98 17.20 -2.94
N SER A 101 3.68 16.94 -2.92
CA SER A 101 3.00 15.93 -3.74
C SER A 101 2.11 16.59 -4.78
N ILE A 102 2.10 16.07 -6.00
CA ILE A 102 1.15 16.48 -7.05
C ILE A 102 -0.18 15.81 -6.76
N LEU A 103 -1.22 16.59 -6.46
CA LEU A 103 -2.56 16.09 -6.20
C LEU A 103 -3.41 15.95 -7.45
N GLY A 104 -3.08 16.67 -8.53
CA GLY A 104 -3.82 16.58 -9.78
C GLY A 104 -3.16 17.34 -10.93
N LEU A 105 -3.42 16.86 -12.14
CA LEU A 105 -2.91 17.38 -13.41
C LEU A 105 -4.06 17.47 -14.42
N GLY A 106 -4.32 18.67 -14.91
CA GLY A 106 -5.32 18.92 -15.95
C GLY A 106 -4.68 19.51 -17.21
N PHE A 107 -5.15 19.08 -18.38
CA PHE A 107 -4.58 19.47 -19.68
C PHE A 107 -5.52 20.33 -20.54
N GLY A 108 -6.74 20.60 -20.08
CA GLY A 108 -7.66 21.52 -20.75
C GLY A 108 -7.89 21.20 -22.23
N ASN A 109 -7.91 19.91 -22.61
CA ASN A 109 -7.97 19.48 -24.01
C ASN A 109 -9.34 19.74 -24.67
N GLN A 110 -10.32 20.16 -23.87
CA GLN A 110 -11.70 20.40 -24.27
C GLN A 110 -12.15 21.78 -23.74
N PRO A 111 -13.25 22.34 -24.25
CA PRO A 111 -13.82 23.59 -23.73
C PRO A 111 -14.16 23.54 -22.24
N PHE A 112 -14.44 22.33 -21.73
CA PHE A 112 -14.61 22.05 -20.32
C PHE A 112 -13.89 20.76 -19.97
N ASP A 113 -13.10 20.79 -18.91
CA ASP A 113 -12.43 19.64 -18.32
C ASP A 113 -12.43 19.78 -16.80
N SER A 114 -12.34 18.68 -16.06
CA SER A 114 -12.35 18.72 -14.60
C SER A 114 -11.63 17.52 -13.99
N PHE A 115 -10.98 17.74 -12.85
CA PHE A 115 -10.46 16.66 -12.02
C PHE A 115 -10.70 16.95 -10.53
N SER A 116 -10.92 15.90 -9.76
CA SER A 116 -11.09 15.99 -8.32
C SER A 116 -9.75 15.79 -7.60
N PHE A 117 -9.56 16.47 -6.48
CA PHE A 117 -8.38 16.34 -5.62
C PHE A 117 -8.75 16.56 -4.14
N GLY A 118 -7.93 16.03 -3.24
CA GLY A 118 -8.18 16.09 -1.79
C GLY A 118 -7.07 16.77 -1.02
N VAL A 119 -7.42 17.66 -0.10
CA VAL A 119 -6.50 18.23 0.89
C VAL A 119 -6.73 17.51 2.20
N ASN A 120 -5.75 16.72 2.63
CA ASN A 120 -5.89 15.79 3.77
C ASN A 120 -7.15 14.89 3.68
N ALA A 121 -7.64 14.64 2.47
CA ALA A 121 -8.84 13.89 2.16
C ALA A 121 -8.54 12.87 1.05
N PHE A 122 -9.15 11.70 1.16
CA PHE A 122 -9.01 10.60 0.21
C PHE A 122 -10.37 10.29 -0.42
N GLY A 123 -10.39 9.70 -1.62
CA GLY A 123 -11.66 9.32 -2.27
C GLY A 123 -12.35 10.41 -3.08
N CYS A 124 -11.67 11.53 -3.34
CA CYS A 124 -12.27 12.64 -4.07
C CYS A 124 -12.56 12.24 -5.52
N GLY A 125 -13.73 12.61 -6.04
CA GLY A 125 -14.17 12.20 -7.39
C GLY A 125 -14.68 10.75 -7.50
N GLY A 126 -14.86 10.06 -6.37
CA GLY A 126 -15.38 8.69 -6.33
C GLY A 126 -14.30 7.62 -6.50
N ASP A 127 -13.04 8.00 -6.61
CA ASP A 127 -11.91 7.08 -6.65
C ASP A 127 -11.46 6.74 -5.23
N LEU A 128 -12.25 5.90 -4.56
CA LEU A 128 -11.92 5.40 -3.22
C LEU A 128 -10.81 4.35 -3.37
N PRO A 129 -9.73 4.42 -2.57
CA PRO A 129 -8.69 3.40 -2.62
C PRO A 129 -9.28 2.01 -2.32
N GLU A 130 -9.19 1.13 -3.30
CA GLU A 130 -9.67 -0.25 -3.26
C GLU A 130 -8.52 -1.20 -2.89
N GLY A 131 -8.80 -2.19 -2.05
CA GLY A 131 -7.84 -3.21 -1.64
C GLY A 131 -8.38 -4.09 -0.53
N CYS A 132 -7.56 -4.99 0.01
CA CYS A 132 -8.00 -5.81 1.13
C CYS A 132 -8.10 -4.98 2.43
N THR A 133 -9.28 -4.87 3.00
CA THR A 133 -9.54 -4.11 4.23
C THR A 133 -9.52 -4.95 5.50
N ASP A 134 -9.31 -6.26 5.38
CA ASP A 134 -9.24 -7.18 6.53
C ASP A 134 -7.83 -7.23 7.11
N GLN A 135 -7.68 -6.87 8.40
CA GLN A 135 -6.39 -6.85 9.10
C GLN A 135 -5.80 -8.24 9.36
N GLU A 136 -6.62 -9.29 9.30
CA GLU A 136 -6.16 -10.68 9.46
C GLU A 136 -5.66 -11.27 8.14
N ALA A 137 -5.87 -10.59 7.01
CA ALA A 137 -5.39 -11.04 5.71
C ALA A 137 -3.90 -10.73 5.49
N CYS A 138 -3.23 -11.62 4.75
CA CYS A 138 -1.82 -11.50 4.39
C CYS A 138 -1.50 -10.27 3.55
N ASN A 139 -2.48 -9.77 2.80
CA ASN A 139 -2.36 -8.63 1.89
C ASN A 139 -3.21 -7.42 2.33
N PHE A 140 -3.42 -7.26 3.64
CA PHE A 140 -4.07 -6.07 4.19
C PHE A 140 -3.44 -4.78 3.64
N ASP A 141 -4.27 -3.91 3.06
CA ASP A 141 -3.87 -2.58 2.61
C ASP A 141 -4.41 -1.53 3.60
N PRO A 142 -3.52 -0.86 4.37
CA PRO A 142 -3.93 0.16 5.33
C PRO A 142 -4.52 1.42 4.68
N ASN A 143 -4.33 1.62 3.36
CA ASN A 143 -4.89 2.76 2.64
C ASN A 143 -6.23 2.42 1.96
N ALA A 144 -6.59 1.14 1.86
CA ALA A 144 -7.85 0.73 1.27
C ALA A 144 -9.03 1.09 2.19
N VAL A 145 -10.05 1.73 1.62
CA VAL A 145 -11.31 2.05 2.31
C VAL A 145 -12.50 1.27 1.76
N VAL A 146 -12.31 0.65 0.59
CA VAL A 146 -13.29 -0.26 -0.03
C VAL A 146 -12.64 -1.62 -0.21
N ASN A 147 -13.31 -2.67 0.27
CA ASN A 147 -12.86 -4.04 0.05
C ASN A 147 -13.07 -4.44 -1.41
N ASP A 148 -12.01 -4.83 -2.10
CA ASP A 148 -12.04 -5.25 -3.51
C ASP A 148 -12.23 -6.77 -3.70
N GLY A 149 -12.36 -7.52 -2.61
CA GLY A 149 -12.45 -8.98 -2.62
C GLY A 149 -11.11 -9.69 -2.85
N SER A 150 -9.99 -8.97 -2.87
CA SER A 150 -8.65 -9.54 -3.09
C SER A 150 -8.00 -10.14 -1.84
N CYS A 151 -8.66 -10.10 -0.68
CA CYS A 151 -8.09 -10.59 0.57
C CYS A 151 -7.65 -12.05 0.47
N VAL A 152 -6.39 -12.31 0.83
CA VAL A 152 -5.79 -13.63 0.92
C VAL A 152 -5.49 -13.93 2.38
N TYR A 153 -6.03 -15.03 2.88
CA TYR A 153 -5.95 -15.37 4.29
C TYR A 153 -4.76 -16.30 4.59
N PRO A 154 -4.29 -16.30 5.84
CA PRO A 154 -3.18 -17.14 6.24
C PRO A 154 -3.63 -18.60 6.42
N GLY A 155 -2.69 -19.53 6.27
CA GLY A 155 -2.89 -20.98 6.38
C GLY A 155 -1.56 -21.72 6.19
N CYS A 156 -1.54 -23.05 6.10
CA CYS A 156 -0.27 -23.74 5.88
C CYS A 156 0.21 -23.64 4.42
N THR A 157 1.34 -22.97 4.19
CA THR A 157 1.91 -22.76 2.84
C THR A 157 2.96 -23.79 2.43
N ASP A 158 3.24 -24.78 3.28
CA ASP A 158 4.26 -25.80 3.01
C ASP A 158 3.65 -27.01 2.29
N PRO A 159 4.03 -27.30 1.03
CA PRO A 159 3.51 -28.44 0.29
C PRO A 159 3.90 -29.81 0.85
N GLU A 160 4.88 -29.89 1.75
CA GLU A 160 5.27 -31.12 2.45
C GLU A 160 4.44 -31.37 3.72
N ALA A 161 3.64 -30.39 4.16
CA ALA A 161 2.79 -30.52 5.34
C ALA A 161 1.48 -31.27 5.04
N LEU A 162 0.98 -32.01 6.04
CA LEU A 162 -0.25 -32.79 6.00
C LEU A 162 -1.51 -31.93 5.78
N ASN A 163 -1.47 -30.67 6.21
CA ASN A 163 -2.55 -29.70 6.10
C ASN A 163 -2.23 -28.54 5.15
N TYR A 164 -1.38 -28.78 4.14
CA TYR A 164 -1.08 -27.80 3.10
C TYR A 164 -2.36 -27.18 2.50
N ASP A 165 -2.42 -25.86 2.48
CA ASP A 165 -3.48 -25.08 1.86
C ASP A 165 -2.91 -24.24 0.71
N ALA A 166 -3.19 -24.67 -0.52
CA ALA A 166 -2.76 -23.97 -1.72
C ALA A 166 -3.42 -22.59 -1.94
N SER A 167 -4.47 -22.27 -1.17
CA SER A 167 -5.14 -20.96 -1.20
C SER A 167 -4.58 -19.98 -0.16
N ALA A 168 -3.73 -20.44 0.76
CA ALA A 168 -3.10 -19.61 1.77
C ALA A 168 -2.08 -18.64 1.16
N GLY A 169 -2.18 -17.36 1.51
CA GLY A 169 -1.28 -16.31 1.02
C GLY A 169 0.00 -16.16 1.82
N CYS A 170 -0.03 -16.62 3.08
CA CYS A 170 1.08 -16.58 4.01
C CYS A 170 0.89 -17.64 5.10
N SER A 171 2.00 -18.07 5.71
CA SER A 171 1.96 -19.10 6.75
C SER A 171 1.39 -18.55 8.05
N ASP A 172 0.40 -19.23 8.63
CA ASP A 172 -0.08 -19.01 10.01
C ASP A 172 0.67 -19.85 11.07
N GLY A 173 1.67 -20.64 10.64
CA GLY A 173 2.38 -21.58 11.51
C GLY A 173 1.56 -22.82 11.89
N SER A 174 0.40 -23.05 11.28
CA SER A 174 -0.44 -24.23 11.54
C SER A 174 0.06 -25.51 10.86
N CYS A 175 1.14 -25.45 10.08
CA CYS A 175 1.65 -26.59 9.33
C CYS A 175 1.91 -27.80 10.24
N GLN A 176 1.30 -28.92 9.88
CA GLN A 176 1.41 -30.20 10.56
C GLN A 176 2.27 -31.11 9.71
N TYR A 177 3.31 -31.66 10.33
CA TYR A 177 4.17 -32.64 9.69
C TYR A 177 3.95 -33.99 10.37
N GLU A 178 4.29 -35.07 9.67
CA GLU A 178 4.45 -36.34 10.36
C GLU A 178 5.58 -36.17 11.38
N GLU A 179 5.25 -36.32 12.66
CA GLU A 179 6.25 -36.35 13.72
C GLU A 179 7.21 -37.52 13.45
N PRO A 180 8.53 -37.29 13.38
CA PRO A 180 9.50 -38.36 13.19
C PRO A 180 9.58 -39.18 14.48
N CYS A 181 8.62 -40.09 14.67
CA CYS A 181 8.57 -41.12 15.71
C CYS A 181 9.24 -40.69 17.03
N SER A 182 8.73 -39.60 17.62
CA SER A 182 9.49 -38.82 18.61
C SER A 182 9.47 -39.39 20.04
N LEU A 183 8.81 -40.54 20.29
CA LEU A 183 8.67 -41.09 21.65
C LEU A 183 9.04 -42.57 21.80
N ASN A 184 8.66 -43.44 20.87
CA ASN A 184 8.95 -44.87 20.97
C ASN A 184 9.44 -45.45 19.64
N THR A 185 10.75 -45.42 19.42
CA THR A 185 11.39 -46.12 18.30
C THR A 185 12.09 -47.38 18.76
N ILE A 186 11.95 -48.45 17.98
CA ILE A 186 12.78 -49.65 18.09
C ILE A 186 13.69 -49.71 16.87
N THR A 187 14.98 -49.79 17.12
CA THR A 187 15.97 -50.17 16.11
C THR A 187 16.20 -51.67 16.22
N LEU A 188 15.85 -52.41 15.17
CA LEU A 188 16.20 -53.81 15.01
C LEU A 188 17.47 -53.91 14.18
N THR A 189 18.55 -54.39 14.81
CA THR A 189 19.78 -54.76 14.09
C THR A 189 19.76 -56.24 13.80
N MET A 190 19.83 -56.59 12.52
CA MET A 190 19.95 -57.96 12.04
C MET A 190 21.43 -58.25 11.76
N LEU A 191 21.95 -59.32 12.34
CA LEU A 191 23.33 -59.75 12.17
C LEU A 191 23.37 -61.18 11.67
N ASP A 192 24.26 -61.44 10.73
CA ASP A 192 24.63 -62.78 10.30
C ASP A 192 26.14 -62.85 10.04
N THR A 193 26.86 -63.59 10.89
CA THR A 193 28.32 -63.68 10.80
C THR A 193 28.82 -64.50 9.61
N PHE A 194 27.94 -65.21 8.90
CA PHE A 194 28.30 -65.98 7.72
C PHE A 194 28.07 -65.20 6.41
N GLY A 195 27.32 -64.09 6.47
CA GLY A 195 27.11 -63.17 5.36
C GLY A 195 26.20 -63.72 4.26
N ASP A 196 25.55 -64.86 4.49
CA ASP A 196 24.61 -65.48 3.56
C ASP A 196 23.15 -65.17 3.89
N GLY A 197 22.93 -64.32 4.90
CA GLY A 197 21.62 -63.93 5.37
C GLY A 197 21.01 -64.98 6.30
N TRP A 198 19.76 -64.77 6.69
CA TRP A 198 19.10 -65.56 7.71
C TRP A 198 18.60 -66.93 7.25
N ASN A 199 18.85 -67.32 5.99
CA ASN A 199 18.55 -68.66 5.46
C ASN A 199 17.10 -69.14 5.76
N GLY A 200 16.14 -68.21 5.69
CA GLY A 200 14.72 -68.47 5.94
C GLY A 200 14.24 -68.21 7.36
N ALA A 201 15.11 -67.79 8.29
CA ALA A 201 14.65 -67.23 9.56
C ALA A 201 14.05 -65.84 9.35
N THR A 202 13.02 -65.49 10.12
CA THR A 202 12.33 -64.20 10.04
C THR A 202 12.24 -63.57 11.43
N TYR A 203 12.14 -62.25 11.47
CA TYR A 203 11.68 -61.54 12.65
C TYR A 203 10.19 -61.21 12.48
N MET A 204 9.48 -61.15 13.60
CA MET A 204 8.13 -60.60 13.67
C MET A 204 8.04 -59.80 14.96
N ILE A 205 7.71 -58.52 14.85
CA ILE A 205 7.53 -57.61 15.97
C ILE A 205 6.02 -57.38 16.11
N THR A 206 5.53 -57.52 17.34
CA THR A 206 4.10 -57.35 17.65
C THR A 206 3.92 -56.31 18.75
N GLN A 207 2.86 -55.52 18.65
CA GLN A 207 2.43 -54.58 19.68
C GLN A 207 0.96 -54.84 20.02
N PHE A 208 0.66 -55.02 21.30
CA PHE A 208 -0.68 -55.40 21.79
C PHE A 208 -1.29 -56.63 21.09
N GLY A 209 -0.45 -57.57 20.64
CA GLY A 209 -0.88 -58.79 19.95
C GLY A 209 -1.11 -58.63 18.45
N ASN A 210 -0.89 -57.44 17.87
CA ASN A 210 -0.93 -57.21 16.42
C ASN A 210 0.49 -57.19 15.85
N ALA A 211 0.72 -57.81 14.70
CA ALA A 211 1.99 -57.69 13.99
C ALA A 211 2.15 -56.26 13.46
N ILE A 212 3.26 -55.63 13.82
CA ILE A 212 3.62 -54.27 13.39
C ILE A 212 4.79 -54.27 12.40
N SER A 213 5.58 -55.33 12.38
CA SER A 213 6.62 -55.53 11.37
C SER A 213 7.00 -56.99 11.28
N GLU A 214 7.34 -57.45 10.06
CA GLU A 214 7.92 -58.75 9.81
C GLU A 214 8.96 -58.64 8.69
N GLY A 215 9.98 -59.49 8.74
CA GLY A 215 11.04 -59.47 7.74
C GLY A 215 12.14 -60.48 7.99
N THR A 216 13.23 -60.36 7.23
CA THR A 216 14.41 -61.22 7.32
C THR A 216 15.63 -60.48 6.81
N LEU A 217 16.82 -60.94 7.19
CA LEU A 217 18.06 -60.55 6.51
C LEU A 217 18.19 -61.40 5.25
N VAL A 218 17.83 -60.83 4.09
CA VAL A 218 17.77 -61.56 2.81
C VAL A 218 19.15 -62.10 2.40
N GLU A 219 20.19 -61.28 2.56
CA GLU A 219 21.58 -61.60 2.30
C GLU A 219 22.50 -60.67 3.10
N GLY A 220 23.79 -61.00 3.19
CA GLY A 220 24.79 -60.15 3.83
C GLY A 220 24.87 -60.31 5.34
N GLU A 221 25.79 -59.56 5.95
CA GLU A 221 26.17 -59.74 7.35
C GLU A 221 25.38 -58.85 8.32
N PHE A 222 24.72 -57.81 7.80
CA PHE A 222 24.18 -56.72 8.59
C PHE A 222 23.05 -56.00 7.85
N ASP A 223 21.95 -55.76 8.55
CA ASP A 223 20.92 -54.82 8.13
C ASP A 223 20.23 -54.18 9.35
N VAL A 224 19.65 -53.00 9.17
CA VAL A 224 18.99 -52.24 10.23
C VAL A 224 17.61 -51.79 9.78
N VAL A 225 16.62 -52.05 10.63
CA VAL A 225 15.26 -51.56 10.45
C VAL A 225 14.88 -50.70 11.65
N GLU A 226 14.40 -49.49 11.38
CA GLU A 226 13.81 -48.61 12.39
C GLU A 226 12.29 -48.69 12.33
N LEU A 227 11.67 -48.87 13.49
CA LEU A 227 10.22 -49.03 13.64
C LEU A 227 9.68 -48.06 14.65
N CYS A 228 8.51 -47.51 14.33
CA CYS A 228 7.76 -46.61 15.18
C CYS A 228 6.70 -47.40 15.92
N LEU A 229 6.72 -47.33 17.25
CA LEU A 229 5.68 -47.89 18.10
C LEU A 229 4.65 -46.81 18.41
N ALA A 230 3.37 -47.20 18.43
CA ALA A 230 2.33 -46.35 18.99
C ALA A 230 2.48 -46.28 20.52
N ASP A 231 2.07 -45.17 21.14
CA ASP A 231 2.03 -45.04 22.61
C ASP A 231 0.87 -45.83 23.24
#